data_AF-A0A1I4L2Y0-F1
#
_entry.id   AF-A0A1I4L2Y0-F1
#
_cell.length_a   1.000
_cell.length_b   1.000
_cell.length_c   1.000
_cell.angle_alpha   90.00
_cell.angle_beta   90.00
_cell.angle_gamma   90.00
#
_symmetry.space_group_name_H-M   'P 1'
#
loop_
_entity.id
_entity.type
_entity.pdbx_description
1 polymer ?
#
loop_
_entity_poly.entity_id
_entity_poly.type
_entity_poly.pdbx_seq_one_letter_code
_entity_poly.pdbx_strand_id
1 'polypeptide(L)'
;MKKFITGLALAGSITAAGTAGAAEEEGSGSDEQALSFKEKKELLTEAALEHDIPPEIVKAIAYEETAMRQFDENGNPVMNQNEDGGVGIMQVTLDENDLEDRSVDQGRLEQDTAYNIEVGVDLLNEKWNWTGSVLPTVNDGNKQVLENWYFAILAYNGLDRRNDPTEAEEVYQEDVYGVIENNSLLGSSQVDFPEWNAVYQDGEDRIRFEEQEVETDTKTPSTQMAQNGDNIYAYGEDPGTQVNFREGPSTTSRTVGDISLYTPLEVEGAAAHDNSPTNHFVYYPVYYADIHGYMASAYARRGDVTNFYDVRGQELTEAVGYLEVRGILSGYPGGEFRPNESILRRHAASMMVDALNLEAPGDYELQAADMKAGDRGYDAMRILEYHGIMTGSDGNIRPNENMTRAQTASILVSGFEETLEAPVDSHSFEDIGEDFWNYEAINTLYHNEVTTVEAFRPNEDLKRSQFALFLKAAMRN
;
A
#
# COMPACT_ATOMS: atom_id res chain seq x y z
N MET A 1 28.95 -27.54 2.79
CA MET A 1 29.67 -26.71 3.78
C MET A 1 28.62 -25.89 4.51
N LYS A 2 28.11 -26.43 5.64
CA LYS A 2 27.03 -25.82 6.44
C LYS A 2 27.65 -24.80 7.41
N LYS A 3 27.14 -23.57 7.45
CA LYS A 3 27.43 -22.61 8.52
C LYS A 3 26.16 -22.43 9.34
N PHE A 4 26.20 -22.92 10.58
CA PHE A 4 25.28 -22.58 11.64
C PHE A 4 25.56 -21.15 12.11
N ILE A 5 24.53 -20.32 12.26
CA ILE A 5 24.59 -19.07 13.02
C ILE A 5 23.81 -19.31 14.31
N THR A 6 24.52 -19.23 15.42
CA THR A 6 24.01 -19.37 16.79
C THR A 6 23.37 -18.05 17.23
N GLY A 7 22.08 -18.07 17.53
CA GLY A 7 21.37 -16.96 18.18
C GLY A 7 21.76 -16.83 19.65
N LEU A 8 21.98 -15.59 20.09
CA LEU A 8 22.39 -15.21 21.43
C LEU A 8 21.13 -14.86 22.25
N ALA A 9 20.76 -15.69 23.22
CA ALA A 9 19.67 -15.41 24.15
C ALA A 9 20.13 -14.43 25.25
N LEU A 10 19.48 -13.27 25.35
CA LEU A 10 19.63 -12.36 26.50
C LEU A 10 18.60 -12.74 27.58
N ALA A 11 19.08 -13.30 28.69
CA ALA A 11 18.28 -13.55 29.88
C ALA A 11 18.26 -12.29 30.78
N GLY A 12 17.09 -11.67 30.93
CA GLY A 12 16.81 -10.64 31.93
C GLY A 12 16.18 -11.27 33.18
N SER A 13 16.93 -11.31 34.28
CA SER A 13 16.52 -11.86 35.57
C SER A 13 15.67 -10.87 36.38
N ILE A 14 14.43 -11.24 36.74
CA ILE A 14 13.64 -10.57 37.79
C ILE A 14 13.73 -11.42 39.06
N THR A 15 14.33 -10.86 40.11
CA THR A 15 14.35 -11.45 41.46
C THR A 15 13.09 -11.09 42.23
N ALA A 16 12.33 -12.10 42.69
CA ALA A 16 11.32 -11.94 43.74
C ALA A 16 11.75 -12.74 44.98
N ALA A 17 11.78 -12.07 46.14
CA ALA A 17 12.10 -12.65 47.43
C ALA A 17 10.95 -13.52 47.96
N GLY A 18 11.30 -14.65 48.59
CA GLY A 18 10.35 -15.70 48.98
C GLY A 18 9.79 -15.59 50.39
N THR A 19 8.79 -16.44 50.65
CA THR A 19 8.57 -17.15 51.92
C THR A 19 7.90 -18.50 51.62
N ALA A 20 8.35 -19.52 52.33
CA ALA A 20 8.18 -20.94 52.01
C ALA A 20 6.91 -21.60 52.60
N GLY A 21 6.45 -22.65 51.92
CA GLY A 21 6.12 -23.94 52.57
C GLY A 21 4.72 -24.53 52.35
N ALA A 22 4.59 -25.48 51.42
CA ALA A 22 4.04 -26.83 51.61
C ALA A 22 4.06 -27.59 50.26
N ALA A 23 4.33 -28.90 50.30
CA ALA A 23 4.56 -29.78 49.16
C ALA A 23 3.35 -30.70 48.84
N GLU A 24 3.41 -31.32 47.66
CA GLU A 24 2.58 -32.39 47.06
C GLU A 24 1.27 -31.89 46.40
N GLU A 25 0.91 -32.21 45.16
CA GLU A 25 1.11 -33.42 44.34
C GLU A 25 1.45 -33.11 42.87
N GLU A 26 2.17 -34.03 42.22
CA GLU A 26 2.39 -34.08 40.77
C GLU A 26 1.07 -34.34 40.03
N GLY A 27 0.63 -33.36 39.23
CA GLY A 27 -0.31 -33.55 38.14
C GLY A 27 0.41 -33.35 36.82
N SER A 28 0.75 -34.44 36.12
CA SER A 28 1.26 -34.40 34.75
C SER A 28 0.08 -34.22 33.78
N GLY A 29 0.07 -33.09 33.09
CA GLY A 29 -0.93 -32.71 32.10
C GLY A 29 -0.92 -31.19 32.01
N SER A 30 0.12 -30.62 31.40
CA SER A 30 0.22 -29.19 31.21
C SER A 30 -0.83 -28.76 30.20
N ASP A 31 -1.87 -28.08 30.69
CA ASP A 31 -2.73 -27.20 29.89
C ASP A 31 -1.83 -26.18 29.19
N GLU A 32 -1.48 -26.42 27.93
CA GLU A 32 -0.95 -25.37 27.07
C GLU A 32 -2.12 -24.40 26.83
N GLN A 33 -2.08 -23.23 27.48
CA GLN A 33 -3.13 -22.23 27.32
C GLN A 33 -3.27 -21.90 25.84
N ALA A 34 -4.49 -22.08 25.30
CA ALA A 34 -4.78 -21.76 23.91
C ALA A 34 -4.31 -20.34 23.58
N LEU A 35 -3.46 -20.21 22.56
CA LEU A 35 -2.89 -18.93 22.14
C LEU A 35 -3.98 -17.90 21.87
N SER A 36 -3.70 -16.65 22.26
CA SER A 36 -4.56 -15.51 21.94
C SER A 36 -4.57 -15.22 20.44
N PHE A 37 -5.59 -14.49 19.95
CA PHE A 37 -5.60 -14.03 18.56
C PHE A 37 -4.38 -13.18 18.21
N LYS A 38 -3.89 -12.37 19.17
CA LYS A 38 -2.64 -11.62 18.99
C LYS A 38 -1.47 -12.55 18.70
N GLU A 39 -1.22 -13.54 19.55
CA GLU A 39 -0.10 -14.48 19.42
C GLU A 39 -0.20 -15.32 18.13
N LYS A 40 -1.41 -15.76 17.76
CA LYS A 40 -1.63 -16.48 16.49
C LYS A 40 -1.33 -15.61 15.27
N LYS A 41 -1.81 -14.36 15.25
CA LYS A 41 -1.54 -13.42 14.15
C LYS A 41 -0.06 -13.04 14.07
N GLU A 42 0.64 -12.99 15.21
CA GLU A 42 2.10 -12.83 15.26
C GLU A 42 2.80 -14.01 14.56
N LEU A 43 2.50 -15.25 14.96
CA LEU A 43 3.05 -16.46 14.34
C LEU A 43 2.76 -16.56 12.84
N LEU A 44 1.51 -16.31 12.43
CA LEU A 44 1.10 -16.30 11.01
C LEU A 44 1.86 -15.24 10.21
N THR A 45 2.09 -14.06 10.80
CA THR A 45 2.85 -12.99 10.13
C THR A 45 4.33 -13.35 10.01
N GLU A 46 4.93 -13.88 11.08
CA GLU A 46 6.34 -14.28 11.10
C GLU A 46 6.61 -15.36 10.04
N ALA A 47 5.82 -16.43 10.03
CA ALA A 47 5.95 -17.50 9.04
C ALA A 47 5.76 -16.99 7.60
N ALA A 48 4.77 -16.13 7.35
CA ALA A 48 4.54 -15.56 6.03
C ALA A 48 5.75 -14.74 5.53
N LEU A 49 6.32 -13.89 6.39
CA LEU A 49 7.47 -13.05 6.05
C LEU A 49 8.74 -13.86 5.77
N GLU A 50 8.95 -15.01 6.41
CA GLU A 50 10.09 -15.90 6.14
C GLU A 50 10.11 -16.43 4.70
N HIS A 51 8.94 -16.52 4.06
CA HIS A 51 8.77 -17.01 2.68
C HIS A 51 8.42 -15.93 1.65
N ASP A 52 8.49 -14.65 2.05
CA ASP A 52 8.08 -13.50 1.24
C ASP A 52 6.62 -13.63 0.76
N ILE A 53 5.74 -14.09 1.64
CA ILE A 53 4.30 -14.22 1.42
C ILE A 53 3.59 -13.05 2.09
N PRO A 54 2.64 -12.36 1.41
CA PRO A 54 1.77 -11.39 2.04
C PRO A 54 1.07 -11.96 3.30
N PRO A 55 1.30 -11.40 4.50
CA PRO A 55 0.64 -11.85 5.72
C PRO A 55 -0.89 -11.76 5.66
N GLU A 56 -1.44 -10.88 4.82
CA GLU A 56 -2.88 -10.82 4.49
C GLU A 56 -3.42 -12.20 4.08
N ILE A 57 -2.72 -12.90 3.18
CA ILE A 57 -3.15 -14.18 2.60
C ILE A 57 -3.11 -15.28 3.65
N VAL A 58 -2.00 -15.39 4.38
CA VAL A 58 -1.82 -16.46 5.39
C VAL A 58 -2.83 -16.31 6.53
N LYS A 59 -3.13 -15.09 6.96
CA LYS A 59 -4.17 -14.83 7.97
C LYS A 59 -5.57 -15.14 7.44
N ALA A 60 -5.85 -14.80 6.18
CA ALA A 60 -7.13 -15.07 5.57
C ALA A 60 -7.38 -16.57 5.43
N ILE A 61 -6.39 -17.34 4.95
CA ILE A 61 -6.44 -18.81 4.92
C ILE A 61 -6.70 -19.37 6.31
N ALA A 62 -5.87 -19.02 7.31
CA ALA A 62 -6.07 -19.52 8.68
C ALA A 62 -7.47 -19.21 9.26
N TYR A 63 -8.04 -18.06 8.87
CA TYR A 63 -9.37 -17.67 9.27
C TYR A 63 -10.48 -18.41 8.51
N GLU A 64 -10.34 -18.59 7.20
CA GLU A 64 -11.28 -19.35 6.37
C GLU A 64 -11.33 -20.82 6.81
N GLU A 65 -10.17 -21.41 7.04
CA GLU A 65 -10.04 -22.82 7.44
C GLU A 65 -10.71 -23.14 8.79
N THR A 66 -10.46 -22.30 9.81
CA THR A 66 -10.87 -22.65 11.19
C THR A 66 -11.29 -21.48 12.07
N ALA A 67 -11.43 -20.27 11.51
CA ALA A 67 -11.47 -19.01 12.27
C ALA A 67 -10.23 -18.85 13.18
N MET A 68 -9.06 -19.23 12.68
CA MET A 68 -7.77 -19.24 13.38
C MET A 68 -7.75 -20.14 14.65
N ARG A 69 -8.34 -21.33 14.59
CA ARG A 69 -8.38 -22.27 15.74
C ARG A 69 -7.51 -23.50 15.48
N GLN A 70 -6.47 -23.65 16.30
CA GLN A 70 -5.75 -24.93 16.39
C GLN A 70 -6.56 -25.99 17.15
N PHE A 71 -7.26 -25.57 18.22
CA PHE A 71 -7.99 -26.46 19.11
C PHE A 71 -9.48 -26.11 19.20
N ASP A 72 -10.32 -27.12 19.41
CA ASP A 72 -11.74 -26.98 19.72
C ASP A 72 -11.97 -26.52 21.18
N GLU A 73 -13.24 -26.38 21.57
CA GLU A 73 -13.61 -25.94 22.93
C GLU A 73 -13.19 -26.94 24.03
N ASN A 74 -12.85 -28.18 23.66
CA ASN A 74 -12.41 -29.23 24.57
C ASN A 74 -10.88 -29.38 24.61
N GLY A 75 -10.14 -28.57 23.85
CA GLY A 75 -8.68 -28.64 23.73
C GLY A 75 -8.19 -29.74 22.77
N ASN A 76 -9.08 -30.35 21.98
CA ASN A 76 -8.65 -31.29 20.94
C ASN A 76 -8.25 -30.52 19.68
N PRO A 77 -7.27 -30.99 18.90
CA PRO A 77 -6.95 -30.40 17.60
C PRO A 77 -8.20 -30.32 16.73
N VAL A 78 -8.40 -29.18 16.04
CA VAL A 78 -9.46 -29.05 15.03
C VAL A 78 -9.10 -29.95 13.86
N MET A 79 -9.98 -30.87 13.51
CA MET A 79 -9.76 -31.87 12.46
C MET A 79 -10.96 -31.92 11.52
N ASN A 80 -10.74 -31.86 10.21
CA ASN A 80 -11.79 -32.11 9.21
C ASN A 80 -11.94 -33.62 8.95
N GLN A 81 -12.43 -34.35 9.96
CA GLN A 81 -12.54 -35.83 9.91
C GLN A 81 -13.56 -36.36 8.89
N ASN A 82 -14.43 -35.50 8.35
CA ASN A 82 -15.50 -35.91 7.44
C ASN A 82 -15.14 -35.69 5.95
N GLU A 83 -13.99 -35.10 5.65
CA GLU A 83 -13.55 -34.80 4.27
C GLU A 83 -12.16 -35.38 4.00
N ASP A 84 -11.10 -34.59 4.16
CA ASP A 84 -9.73 -34.91 3.74
C ASP A 84 -8.77 -35.17 4.91
N GLY A 85 -9.18 -34.87 6.14
CA GLY A 85 -8.37 -35.05 7.34
C GLY A 85 -7.49 -33.86 7.72
N GLY A 86 -7.78 -32.65 7.21
CA GLY A 86 -7.04 -31.43 7.54
C GLY A 86 -6.85 -31.18 9.03
N VAL A 87 -5.63 -30.84 9.42
CA VAL A 87 -5.18 -30.69 10.82
C VAL A 87 -4.98 -29.22 11.18
N GLY A 88 -5.63 -28.78 12.25
CA GLY A 88 -5.30 -27.56 12.97
C GLY A 88 -5.60 -26.26 12.22
N ILE A 89 -4.96 -25.18 12.64
CA ILE A 89 -5.25 -23.80 12.24
C ILE A 89 -5.13 -23.56 10.73
N MET A 90 -4.20 -24.24 10.06
CA MET A 90 -4.00 -24.16 8.61
C MET A 90 -4.65 -25.31 7.83
N GLN A 91 -5.37 -26.22 8.50
CA GLN A 91 -5.95 -27.45 7.92
C GLN A 91 -4.96 -28.23 7.04
N VAL A 92 -3.77 -28.50 7.58
CA VAL A 92 -2.73 -29.24 6.86
C VAL A 92 -3.17 -30.68 6.60
N THR A 93 -3.25 -31.07 5.33
CA THR A 93 -3.62 -32.42 4.89
C THR A 93 -2.43 -33.12 4.23
N LEU A 94 -1.87 -34.14 4.89
CA LEU A 94 -0.74 -34.94 4.40
C LEU A 94 -0.99 -36.43 4.67
N ASP A 95 -0.70 -37.29 3.69
CA ASP A 95 -0.78 -38.74 3.89
C ASP A 95 0.47 -39.30 4.59
N GLU A 96 0.47 -40.61 4.94
CA GLU A 96 1.60 -41.24 5.65
C GLU A 96 2.93 -41.11 4.89
N ASN A 97 2.91 -41.14 3.55
CA ASN A 97 4.12 -41.00 2.74
C ASN A 97 4.56 -39.53 2.70
N ASP A 98 3.63 -38.60 2.55
CA ASP A 98 3.92 -37.16 2.57
C ASP A 98 4.57 -36.75 3.88
N LEU A 99 4.06 -37.25 5.01
CA LEU A 99 4.64 -37.00 6.34
C LEU A 99 6.09 -37.51 6.43
N GLU A 100 6.37 -38.72 5.92
CA GLU A 100 7.72 -39.30 5.91
C GLU A 100 8.66 -38.50 4.98
N ASP A 101 8.24 -38.25 3.75
CA ASP A 101 9.05 -37.58 2.71
C ASP A 101 9.39 -36.14 3.10
N ARG A 102 8.43 -35.43 3.74
CA ARG A 102 8.60 -34.06 4.23
C ARG A 102 9.22 -33.99 5.63
N SER A 103 9.40 -35.13 6.29
CA SER A 103 9.86 -35.23 7.68
C SER A 103 8.97 -34.43 8.65
N VAL A 104 7.66 -34.45 8.43
CA VAL A 104 6.67 -33.76 9.25
C VAL A 104 6.24 -34.65 10.41
N ASP A 105 6.37 -34.15 11.64
CA ASP A 105 5.88 -34.84 12.84
C ASP A 105 4.37 -34.61 13.04
N GLN A 106 3.56 -35.65 12.85
CA GLN A 106 2.10 -35.60 13.02
C GLN A 106 1.67 -35.15 14.42
N GLY A 107 2.37 -35.60 15.47
CA GLY A 107 2.02 -35.25 16.85
C GLY A 107 2.25 -33.76 17.12
N ARG A 108 3.33 -33.19 16.57
CA ARG A 108 3.54 -31.74 16.59
C ARG A 108 2.53 -31.01 15.72
N LEU A 109 2.19 -31.51 14.54
CA LEU A 109 1.21 -30.87 13.67
C LEU A 109 -0.16 -30.69 14.37
N GLU A 110 -0.52 -31.65 15.22
CA GLU A 110 -1.75 -31.63 16.01
C GLU A 110 -1.67 -30.72 17.25
N GLN A 111 -0.52 -30.67 17.93
CA GLN A 111 -0.41 -30.05 19.27
C GLN A 111 0.36 -28.73 19.30
N ASP A 112 1.21 -28.45 18.31
CA ASP A 112 2.06 -27.26 18.25
C ASP A 112 1.51 -26.29 17.20
N THR A 113 0.87 -25.22 17.67
CA THR A 113 0.22 -24.22 16.78
C THR A 113 1.24 -23.55 15.85
N ALA A 114 2.44 -23.24 16.34
CA ALA A 114 3.48 -22.60 15.53
C ALA A 114 3.97 -23.54 14.43
N TYR A 115 4.16 -24.82 14.76
CA TYR A 115 4.56 -25.83 13.79
C TYR A 115 3.47 -26.13 12.75
N ASN A 116 2.20 -26.14 13.15
CA ASN A 116 1.08 -26.25 12.20
C ASN A 116 1.08 -25.10 11.17
N ILE A 117 1.30 -23.87 11.66
CA ILE A 117 1.44 -22.68 10.82
C ILE A 117 2.63 -22.81 9.88
N GLU A 118 3.82 -23.16 10.39
CA GLU A 118 5.05 -23.34 9.60
C GLU A 118 4.83 -24.30 8.43
N VAL A 119 4.29 -25.50 8.71
CA VAL A 119 4.03 -26.51 7.67
C VAL A 119 2.97 -26.03 6.66
N GLY A 120 1.90 -25.39 7.11
CA GLY A 120 0.87 -24.85 6.21
C GLY A 120 1.41 -23.76 5.28
N VAL A 121 2.22 -22.85 5.81
CA VAL A 121 2.86 -21.77 5.02
C VAL A 121 3.88 -22.35 4.03
N ASP A 122 4.65 -23.36 4.42
CA ASP A 122 5.56 -24.09 3.51
C ASP A 122 4.81 -24.71 2.32
N LEU A 123 3.66 -25.35 2.58
CA LEU A 123 2.81 -25.93 1.55
C LEU A 123 2.25 -24.87 0.61
N LEU A 124 1.79 -23.73 1.13
CA LEU A 124 1.32 -22.61 0.32
C LEU A 124 2.45 -22.06 -0.57
N ASN A 125 3.65 -21.89 -0.01
CA ASN A 125 4.82 -21.45 -0.77
C ASN A 125 5.20 -22.47 -1.86
N GLU A 126 5.03 -23.77 -1.60
CA GLU A 126 5.20 -24.81 -2.62
C GLU A 126 4.20 -24.63 -3.76
N LYS A 127 2.92 -24.34 -3.46
CA LYS A 127 1.92 -24.05 -4.50
C LYS A 127 2.30 -22.85 -5.33
N TRP A 128 2.81 -21.78 -4.71
CA TRP A 128 3.35 -20.64 -5.46
C TRP A 128 4.47 -21.06 -6.43
N ASN A 129 5.35 -21.98 -6.04
CA ASN A 129 6.44 -22.42 -6.91
C ASN A 129 5.95 -23.24 -8.13
N TRP A 130 4.67 -23.58 -8.20
CA TRP A 130 4.05 -24.20 -9.36
C TRP A 130 3.65 -23.17 -10.45
N THR A 131 3.67 -21.88 -10.14
CA THR A 131 3.40 -20.78 -11.07
C THR A 131 4.32 -20.82 -12.29
N GLY A 132 3.75 -20.66 -13.48
CA GLY A 132 4.45 -20.71 -14.77
C GLY A 132 4.80 -22.13 -15.25
N SER A 133 4.35 -23.17 -14.55
CA SER A 133 4.58 -24.57 -14.96
C SER A 133 3.33 -25.45 -14.83
N VAL A 134 2.65 -25.40 -13.69
CA VAL A 134 1.38 -26.08 -13.44
C VAL A 134 0.25 -25.07 -13.24
N LEU A 135 0.55 -23.93 -12.59
CA LEU A 135 -0.40 -22.84 -12.37
C LEU A 135 -0.11 -21.68 -13.35
N PRO A 136 -1.14 -20.94 -13.79
CA PRO A 136 -0.93 -19.72 -14.57
C PRO A 136 -0.18 -18.66 -13.76
N THR A 137 0.58 -17.83 -14.46
CA THR A 137 1.15 -16.60 -13.89
C THR A 137 0.10 -15.49 -13.98
N VAL A 138 -0.15 -14.80 -12.87
CA VAL A 138 -1.04 -13.65 -12.83
C VAL A 138 -0.21 -12.37 -12.85
N ASN A 139 -0.58 -11.41 -13.70
CA ASN A 139 0.15 -10.17 -13.94
C ASN A 139 1.65 -10.42 -14.20
N ASP A 140 2.52 -9.74 -13.45
CA ASP A 140 3.97 -9.87 -13.52
C ASP A 140 4.55 -10.97 -12.61
N GLY A 141 3.70 -11.72 -11.90
CA GLY A 141 4.13 -12.74 -10.93
C GLY A 141 4.88 -12.17 -9.71
N ASN A 142 4.71 -10.88 -9.40
CA ASN A 142 5.27 -10.29 -8.19
C ASN A 142 4.56 -10.82 -6.94
N LYS A 143 5.32 -11.50 -6.05
CA LYS A 143 4.82 -12.04 -4.77
C LYS A 143 4.20 -11.00 -3.84
N GLN A 144 4.55 -9.72 -3.99
CA GLN A 144 4.04 -8.65 -3.13
C GLN A 144 2.69 -8.11 -3.58
N VAL A 145 2.14 -8.58 -4.71
CA VAL A 145 0.80 -8.24 -5.18
C VAL A 145 -0.15 -9.37 -4.79
N LEU A 146 -1.26 -9.03 -4.13
CA LEU A 146 -2.17 -10.02 -3.54
C LEU A 146 -2.79 -10.91 -4.62
N GLU A 147 -3.33 -10.31 -5.68
CA GLU A 147 -4.00 -10.97 -6.81
C GLU A 147 -3.13 -12.04 -7.46
N ASN A 148 -1.80 -11.84 -7.41
CA ASN A 148 -0.88 -12.76 -8.04
C ASN A 148 -0.88 -14.16 -7.40
N TRP A 149 -1.44 -14.29 -6.19
CA TRP A 149 -1.54 -15.54 -5.44
C TRP A 149 -2.80 -16.35 -5.75
N TYR A 150 -3.74 -15.85 -6.57
CA TYR A 150 -5.05 -16.47 -6.82
C TYR A 150 -4.97 -17.98 -7.05
N PHE A 151 -4.14 -18.44 -7.99
CA PHE A 151 -4.01 -19.87 -8.29
C PHE A 151 -3.23 -20.67 -7.23
N ALA A 152 -2.32 -20.04 -6.50
CA ALA A 152 -1.61 -20.71 -5.40
C ALA A 152 -2.57 -21.00 -4.24
N ILE A 153 -3.49 -20.07 -3.94
CA ILE A 153 -4.56 -20.23 -2.95
C ILE A 153 -5.55 -21.31 -3.42
N LEU A 154 -5.98 -21.27 -4.68
CA LEU A 154 -6.80 -22.33 -5.28
C LEU A 154 -6.13 -23.71 -5.13
N ALA A 155 -4.85 -23.80 -5.50
CA ALA A 155 -4.09 -25.05 -5.43
C ALA A 155 -3.76 -25.50 -3.99
N TYR A 156 -3.82 -24.59 -3.01
CA TYR A 156 -3.68 -24.92 -1.59
C TYR A 156 -4.86 -25.75 -1.12
N ASN A 157 -6.09 -25.34 -1.47
CA ASN A 157 -7.29 -26.14 -1.23
C ASN A 157 -7.39 -27.37 -2.15
N GLY A 158 -6.93 -27.23 -3.40
CA GLY A 158 -6.79 -28.33 -4.35
C GLY A 158 -7.14 -27.93 -5.79
N LEU A 159 -6.47 -28.56 -6.76
CA LEU A 159 -6.80 -28.44 -8.19
C LEU A 159 -8.01 -29.30 -8.57
N ASP A 160 -9.14 -29.10 -7.89
CA ASP A 160 -10.38 -29.86 -8.04
C ASP A 160 -11.49 -28.98 -8.66
N ARG A 161 -12.34 -29.57 -9.49
CA ARG A 161 -13.46 -28.91 -10.19
C ARG A 161 -14.34 -28.07 -9.27
N ARG A 162 -14.46 -28.41 -7.97
CA ARG A 162 -15.22 -27.59 -7.01
C ARG A 162 -14.66 -26.17 -6.82
N ASN A 163 -13.39 -25.94 -7.15
CA ASN A 163 -12.73 -24.65 -7.05
C ASN A 163 -12.69 -23.88 -8.39
N ASP A 164 -13.38 -24.39 -9.42
CA ASP A 164 -13.57 -23.71 -10.69
C ASP A 164 -14.79 -22.75 -10.60
N PRO A 165 -14.58 -21.42 -10.69
CA PRO A 165 -15.66 -20.43 -10.56
C PRO A 165 -16.65 -20.47 -11.72
N THR A 166 -16.36 -21.20 -12.81
CA THR A 166 -17.32 -21.43 -13.90
C THR A 166 -18.28 -22.58 -13.61
N GLU A 167 -17.95 -23.44 -12.64
CA GLU A 167 -18.70 -24.64 -12.27
C GLU A 167 -19.35 -24.54 -10.87
N ALA A 168 -18.90 -23.62 -10.01
CA ALA A 168 -19.42 -23.38 -8.67
C ALA A 168 -19.68 -21.89 -8.39
N GLU A 169 -20.72 -21.58 -7.62
CA GLU A 169 -21.07 -20.19 -7.24
C GLU A 169 -20.16 -19.62 -6.14
N GLU A 170 -19.65 -20.48 -5.25
CA GLU A 170 -18.76 -20.12 -4.15
C GLU A 170 -17.53 -21.02 -4.23
N VAL A 171 -16.34 -20.41 -4.32
CA VAL A 171 -15.06 -21.11 -4.47
C VAL A 171 -14.06 -20.61 -3.44
N TYR A 172 -13.26 -21.55 -2.91
CA TYR A 172 -12.39 -21.32 -1.76
C TYR A 172 -11.47 -20.10 -1.90
N GLN A 173 -10.83 -19.93 -3.06
CA GLN A 173 -9.90 -18.83 -3.27
C GLN A 173 -10.58 -17.46 -3.19
N GLU A 174 -11.82 -17.35 -3.65
CA GLU A 174 -12.59 -16.10 -3.60
C GLU A 174 -13.12 -15.83 -2.18
N ASP A 175 -13.46 -16.86 -1.42
CA ASP A 175 -13.80 -16.74 0.01
C ASP A 175 -12.60 -16.20 0.81
N VAL A 176 -11.39 -16.70 0.55
CA VAL A 176 -10.15 -16.18 1.16
C VAL A 176 -9.95 -14.69 0.85
N TYR A 177 -10.17 -14.25 -0.41
CA TYR A 177 -10.11 -12.81 -0.73
C TYR A 177 -11.23 -12.02 -0.04
N GLY A 178 -12.43 -12.59 0.09
CA GLY A 178 -13.51 -12.00 0.88
C GLY A 178 -13.10 -11.78 2.34
N VAL A 179 -12.36 -12.70 2.94
CA VAL A 179 -11.78 -12.52 4.29
C VAL A 179 -10.75 -11.39 4.31
N ILE A 180 -9.89 -11.27 3.29
CA ILE A 180 -8.91 -10.17 3.17
C ILE A 180 -9.64 -8.82 3.11
N GLU A 181 -10.61 -8.67 2.21
CA GLU A 181 -11.37 -7.43 2.01
C GLU A 181 -12.07 -6.98 3.30
N ASN A 182 -12.72 -7.93 3.99
CA ASN A 182 -13.51 -7.63 5.17
C ASN A 182 -12.67 -7.33 6.43
N ASN A 183 -11.45 -7.86 6.53
CA ASN A 183 -10.67 -7.83 7.78
C ASN A 183 -9.33 -7.07 7.69
N SER A 184 -8.84 -6.74 6.49
CA SER A 184 -7.51 -6.10 6.31
C SER A 184 -7.56 -4.59 6.11
N LEU A 185 -8.75 -3.97 6.05
CA LEU A 185 -8.94 -2.52 5.92
C LEU A 185 -8.34 -1.94 4.63
N LEU A 186 -8.18 -2.73 3.56
CA LEU A 186 -7.43 -2.35 2.36
C LEU A 186 -8.11 -1.28 1.47
N GLY A 187 -9.34 -0.87 1.78
CA GLY A 187 -10.09 0.12 1.00
C GLY A 187 -11.44 -0.44 0.56
N SER A 188 -12.10 0.26 -0.36
CA SER A 188 -13.36 -0.19 -0.97
C SER A 188 -13.20 -0.82 -2.35
N SER A 189 -12.00 -0.77 -2.94
CA SER A 189 -11.71 -1.50 -4.18
C SER A 189 -11.72 -2.99 -3.89
N GLN A 190 -12.65 -3.68 -4.53
CA GLN A 190 -12.71 -5.13 -4.53
C GLN A 190 -11.56 -5.68 -5.38
N VAL A 191 -11.04 -6.83 -4.99
CA VAL A 191 -10.07 -7.56 -5.78
C VAL A 191 -10.73 -7.98 -7.10
N ASP A 192 -10.14 -7.60 -8.23
CA ASP A 192 -10.52 -8.09 -9.54
C ASP A 192 -9.92 -9.48 -9.74
N PHE A 193 -10.76 -10.50 -9.89
CA PHE A 193 -10.33 -11.87 -10.07
C PHE A 193 -9.95 -12.13 -11.53
N PRO A 194 -8.88 -12.91 -11.79
CA PRO A 194 -8.49 -13.23 -13.15
C PRO A 194 -9.60 -14.04 -13.86
N GLU A 195 -9.85 -13.74 -15.13
CA GLU A 195 -10.67 -14.60 -16.01
C GLU A 195 -9.80 -15.72 -16.60
N TRP A 196 -10.25 -16.97 -16.51
CA TRP A 196 -9.52 -18.15 -17.00
C TRP A 196 -10.46 -19.32 -17.31
N ASN A 197 -9.98 -20.34 -18.04
CA ASN A 197 -10.76 -21.53 -18.38
C ASN A 197 -10.07 -22.83 -17.93
N ALA A 198 -10.87 -23.74 -17.38
CA ALA A 198 -10.41 -25.07 -17.00
C ALA A 198 -10.52 -26.10 -18.14
N VAL A 199 -9.58 -27.04 -18.16
CA VAL A 199 -9.56 -28.22 -19.04
C VAL A 199 -9.59 -29.49 -18.19
N TYR A 200 -10.59 -30.33 -18.45
CA TYR A 200 -10.77 -31.61 -17.76
C TYR A 200 -10.45 -32.78 -18.71
N GLN A 201 -9.83 -33.83 -18.17
CA GLN A 201 -9.70 -35.11 -18.87
C GLN A 201 -10.91 -36.00 -18.58
N ASP A 202 -11.23 -36.90 -19.51
CA ASP A 202 -12.39 -37.79 -19.40
C ASP A 202 -12.37 -38.59 -18.08
N GLY A 203 -13.36 -38.33 -17.22
CA GLY A 203 -13.52 -39.00 -15.94
C GLY A 203 -12.66 -38.46 -14.79
N GLU A 204 -12.00 -37.32 -14.98
CA GLU A 204 -11.24 -36.63 -13.94
C GLU A 204 -11.89 -35.29 -13.55
N ASP A 205 -11.80 -34.95 -12.26
CA ASP A 205 -12.21 -33.64 -11.73
C ASP A 205 -11.01 -32.71 -11.51
N ARG A 206 -9.80 -33.16 -11.89
CA ARG A 206 -8.59 -32.35 -11.74
C ARG A 206 -8.53 -31.21 -12.76
N ILE A 207 -8.48 -29.98 -12.24
CA ILE A 207 -8.28 -28.76 -13.03
C ILE A 207 -6.93 -28.79 -13.75
N ARG A 208 -6.95 -28.38 -15.01
CA ARG A 208 -5.78 -27.99 -15.80
C ARG A 208 -6.12 -26.66 -16.46
N PHE A 209 -5.14 -25.80 -16.65
CA PHE A 209 -5.38 -24.45 -17.16
C PHE A 209 -5.13 -24.39 -18.67
N GLU A 210 -6.05 -23.79 -19.42
CA GLU A 210 -5.84 -23.50 -20.84
C GLU A 210 -4.81 -22.39 -21.01
N GLU A 211 -4.95 -21.33 -20.23
CA GLU A 211 -4.04 -20.19 -20.19
C GLU A 211 -2.84 -20.45 -19.26
N GLN A 212 -1.68 -19.89 -19.61
CA GLN A 212 -0.46 -19.96 -18.78
C GLN A 212 -0.11 -18.60 -18.15
N GLU A 213 -0.73 -17.53 -18.65
CA GLU A 213 -0.58 -16.15 -18.19
C GLU A 213 -1.97 -15.50 -18.22
N VAL A 214 -2.31 -14.79 -17.16
CA VAL A 214 -3.57 -14.03 -17.02
C VAL A 214 -3.26 -12.67 -16.39
N GLU A 215 -4.12 -11.68 -16.63
CA GLU A 215 -3.98 -10.33 -16.09
C GLU A 215 -5.23 -9.97 -15.29
N THR A 216 -5.07 -9.08 -14.31
CA THR A 216 -6.16 -8.47 -13.55
C THR A 216 -6.04 -6.96 -13.62
N ASP A 217 -7.16 -6.25 -13.54
CA ASP A 217 -7.17 -4.79 -13.51
C ASP A 217 -6.58 -4.25 -12.20
N THR A 218 -6.85 -4.93 -11.07
CA THR A 218 -6.28 -4.59 -9.76
C THR A 218 -4.94 -5.27 -9.52
N LYS A 219 -4.02 -4.54 -8.87
CA LYS A 219 -2.65 -4.97 -8.51
C LYS A 219 -2.33 -4.48 -7.11
N THR A 220 -3.06 -4.99 -6.12
CA THR A 220 -3.04 -4.55 -4.73
C THR A 220 -1.74 -4.97 -4.05
N PRO A 221 -0.84 -4.03 -3.68
CA PRO A 221 0.37 -4.38 -2.96
C PRO A 221 0.04 -4.77 -1.51
N SER A 222 0.72 -5.79 -0.99
CA SER A 222 0.67 -6.10 0.43
C SER A 222 1.13 -4.91 1.25
N THR A 223 0.44 -4.69 2.35
CA THR A 223 0.72 -3.59 3.28
C THR A 223 1.47 -4.04 4.51
N GLN A 224 1.65 -5.36 4.68
CA GLN A 224 2.15 -5.99 5.90
C GLN A 224 3.60 -6.50 5.78
N MET A 225 4.27 -6.19 4.66
CA MET A 225 5.64 -6.63 4.37
C MET A 225 6.75 -5.73 4.95
N ALA A 226 6.42 -4.56 5.51
CA ALA A 226 7.43 -3.61 5.95
C ALA A 226 8.11 -4.09 7.24
N GLN A 227 9.43 -3.91 7.31
CA GLN A 227 10.25 -4.30 8.45
C GLN A 227 10.83 -3.08 9.18
N ASN A 228 11.42 -3.30 10.35
CA ASN A 228 12.09 -2.25 11.10
C ASN A 228 13.17 -1.54 10.25
N GLY A 229 13.09 -0.21 10.17
CA GLY A 229 13.97 0.63 9.36
C GLY A 229 13.53 0.81 7.90
N ASP A 230 12.44 0.16 7.46
CA ASP A 230 11.87 0.42 6.14
C ASP A 230 11.23 1.82 6.10
N ASN A 231 11.46 2.51 4.98
CA ASN A 231 10.75 3.73 4.64
C ASN A 231 9.36 3.38 4.10
N ILE A 232 8.35 4.01 4.70
CA ILE A 232 6.97 3.95 4.24
C ILE A 232 6.42 5.37 4.12
N TYR A 233 5.26 5.51 3.50
CA TYR A 233 4.48 6.74 3.58
C TYR A 233 3.03 6.41 3.90
N ALA A 234 2.37 7.35 4.57
CA ALA A 234 0.94 7.28 4.83
C ALA A 234 0.17 7.32 3.50
N TYR A 235 -0.82 6.47 3.30
CA TYR A 235 -1.57 6.39 2.06
C TYR A 235 -3.03 6.08 2.33
N GLY A 236 -3.89 6.54 1.43
CA GLY A 236 -5.31 6.27 1.42
C GLY A 236 -5.78 6.36 -0.02
N GLU A 237 -6.58 5.40 -0.44
CA GLU A 237 -7.13 5.35 -1.79
C GLU A 237 -8.13 6.48 -2.01
N ASP A 238 -9.03 6.67 -1.04
CA ASP A 238 -10.07 7.68 -1.14
C ASP A 238 -9.58 9.08 -0.76
N PRO A 239 -9.97 10.11 -1.54
CA PRO A 239 -9.76 11.49 -1.15
C PRO A 239 -10.36 11.78 0.24
N GLY A 240 -9.54 12.31 1.16
CA GLY A 240 -9.98 12.62 2.53
C GLY A 240 -9.89 11.46 3.53
N THR A 241 -9.27 10.33 3.15
CA THR A 241 -8.94 9.24 4.07
C THR A 241 -8.21 9.77 5.31
N GLN A 242 -8.73 9.46 6.50
CA GLN A 242 -8.12 9.83 7.77
C GLN A 242 -7.24 8.69 8.32
N VAL A 243 -5.94 8.93 8.41
CA VAL A 243 -5.00 7.96 8.98
C VAL A 243 -4.82 8.22 10.47
N ASN A 244 -5.48 7.42 11.30
CA ASN A 244 -5.43 7.57 12.77
C ASN A 244 -4.05 7.18 13.32
N PHE A 245 -3.41 8.10 14.05
CA PHE A 245 -2.19 7.84 14.82
C PHE A 245 -2.54 7.55 16.29
N ARG A 246 -2.06 6.43 16.84
CA ARG A 246 -2.55 5.89 18.12
C ARG A 246 -1.45 5.67 19.16
N GLU A 247 -1.78 5.76 20.45
CA GLU A 247 -0.85 5.44 21.56
C GLU A 247 -0.51 3.95 21.64
N GLY A 248 -1.33 3.08 21.03
CA GLY A 248 -1.18 1.63 21.12
C GLY A 248 -1.75 0.91 19.90
N PRO A 249 -1.33 -0.35 19.65
CA PRO A 249 -1.65 -1.10 18.44
C PRO A 249 -3.04 -1.72 18.52
N SER A 250 -4.10 -0.91 18.59
CA SER A 250 -5.50 -1.37 18.58
C SER A 250 -6.44 -0.25 18.12
N THR A 251 -7.53 -0.60 17.43
CA THR A 251 -8.59 0.34 17.03
C THR A 251 -9.29 0.99 18.22
N THR A 252 -9.21 0.37 19.40
CA THR A 252 -9.75 0.90 20.66
C THR A 252 -8.77 1.76 21.44
N SER A 253 -7.49 1.77 21.04
CA SER A 253 -6.48 2.63 21.65
C SER A 253 -6.75 4.09 21.34
N ARG A 254 -6.34 4.98 22.24
CA ARG A 254 -6.49 6.43 22.11
C ARG A 254 -5.79 6.92 20.84
N THR A 255 -6.55 7.64 20.01
CA THR A 255 -6.00 8.44 18.92
C THR A 255 -5.30 9.67 19.50
N VAL A 256 -4.04 9.88 19.14
CA VAL A 256 -3.22 11.05 19.51
C VAL A 256 -3.16 12.11 18.42
N GLY A 257 -3.58 11.76 17.22
CA GLY A 257 -3.69 12.67 16.09
C GLY A 257 -3.95 11.90 14.80
N ASP A 258 -3.78 12.61 13.70
CA ASP A 258 -3.86 12.08 12.34
C ASP A 258 -2.53 12.31 11.60
N ILE A 259 -2.20 11.34 10.74
CA ILE A 259 -1.08 11.44 9.81
C ILE A 259 -1.65 11.85 8.47
N SER A 260 -1.17 12.96 7.91
CA SER A 260 -1.60 13.36 6.56
C SER A 260 -1.14 12.35 5.53
N LEU A 261 -1.91 12.18 4.47
CA LEU A 261 -1.51 11.28 3.39
C LEU A 261 -0.16 11.73 2.81
N TYR A 262 0.55 10.78 2.23
CA TYR A 262 1.88 10.93 1.65
C TYR A 262 2.97 11.45 2.61
N THR A 263 2.70 11.44 3.92
CA THR A 263 3.73 11.75 4.92
C THR A 263 4.77 10.63 4.94
N PRO A 264 6.06 10.91 4.69
CA PRO A 264 7.12 9.91 4.82
C PRO A 264 7.37 9.57 6.29
N LEU A 265 7.55 8.28 6.57
CA LEU A 265 7.73 7.70 7.89
C LEU A 265 8.77 6.56 7.82
N GLU A 266 9.37 6.25 8.96
CA GLU A 266 10.23 5.07 9.14
C GLU A 266 9.57 4.13 10.15
N VAL A 267 9.58 2.83 9.88
CA VAL A 267 9.04 1.82 10.81
C VAL A 267 10.02 1.57 11.96
N GLU A 268 9.60 1.81 13.20
CA GLU A 268 10.41 1.72 14.43
C GLU A 268 10.28 0.36 15.17
N GLY A 269 10.21 -0.76 14.43
CA GLY A 269 10.22 -2.09 15.04
C GLY A 269 9.44 -3.13 14.26
N ALA A 270 9.22 -4.28 14.90
CA ALA A 270 8.31 -5.29 14.37
C ALA A 270 6.87 -4.78 14.38
N ALA A 271 6.09 -5.19 13.39
CA ALA A 271 4.66 -4.93 13.34
C ALA A 271 3.97 -5.51 14.57
N ALA A 272 3.06 -4.74 15.17
CA ALA A 272 2.31 -5.14 16.35
C ALA A 272 0.88 -5.57 15.99
N HIS A 273 0.30 -6.46 16.81
CA HIS A 273 -1.03 -7.03 16.59
C HIS A 273 -1.94 -6.80 17.81
N ASP A 274 -3.24 -6.74 17.56
CA ASP A 274 -4.26 -6.71 18.60
C ASP A 274 -4.92 -8.08 18.80
N ASN A 275 -5.79 -8.20 19.81
CA ASN A 275 -6.57 -9.40 20.09
C ASN A 275 -7.90 -9.47 19.32
N SER A 276 -8.16 -8.58 18.36
CA SER A 276 -9.38 -8.65 17.56
C SER A 276 -9.34 -9.90 16.66
N PRO A 277 -10.40 -10.72 16.62
CA PRO A 277 -10.49 -11.84 15.69
C PRO A 277 -10.60 -11.38 14.22
N THR A 278 -11.09 -10.16 13.99
CA THR A 278 -11.43 -9.64 12.65
C THR A 278 -10.57 -8.45 12.22
N ASN A 279 -9.58 -8.03 13.01
CA ASN A 279 -8.56 -7.09 12.52
C ASN A 279 -7.35 -7.90 12.06
N HIS A 280 -7.23 -8.13 10.75
CA HIS A 280 -6.12 -8.90 10.18
C HIS A 280 -4.93 -8.02 9.79
N PHE A 281 -5.16 -6.71 9.60
CA PHE A 281 -4.08 -5.72 9.48
C PHE A 281 -3.21 -5.63 10.75
N VAL A 282 -2.01 -5.11 10.59
CA VAL A 282 -1.05 -4.90 11.70
C VAL A 282 -0.89 -3.42 12.01
N TYR A 283 -0.15 -3.10 13.06
CA TYR A 283 0.20 -1.74 13.42
C TYR A 283 1.71 -1.55 13.33
N TYR A 284 2.16 -0.65 12.47
CA TYR A 284 3.55 -0.24 12.45
C TYR A 284 3.82 0.77 13.55
N PRO A 285 4.82 0.52 14.43
CA PRO A 285 5.34 1.56 15.30
C PRO A 285 6.05 2.60 14.44
N VAL A 286 5.73 3.88 14.63
CA VAL A 286 6.34 5.00 13.90
C VAL A 286 6.53 6.20 14.81
N TYR A 287 7.54 7.02 14.49
CA TYR A 287 7.74 8.32 15.12
C TYR A 287 7.15 9.42 14.25
N TYR A 288 6.17 10.14 14.79
CA TYR A 288 5.49 11.23 14.08
C TYR A 288 5.06 12.32 15.05
N ALA A 289 5.20 13.58 14.64
CA ALA A 289 4.86 14.76 15.45
C ALA A 289 5.44 14.71 16.89
N ASP A 290 6.72 14.32 16.99
CA ASP A 290 7.47 14.15 18.24
C ASP A 290 6.93 13.07 19.21
N ILE A 291 6.10 12.15 18.72
CA ILE A 291 5.46 11.09 19.49
C ILE A 291 5.79 9.73 18.86
N HIS A 292 6.12 8.74 19.69
CA HIS A 292 6.15 7.33 19.28
C HIS A 292 4.73 6.76 19.40
N GLY A 293 4.21 6.19 18.32
CA GLY A 293 2.87 5.64 18.29
C GLY A 293 2.70 4.62 17.18
N TYR A 294 1.46 4.35 16.81
CA TYR A 294 1.10 3.25 15.92
C TYR A 294 0.20 3.72 14.78
N MET A 295 0.50 3.23 13.58
CA MET A 295 -0.30 3.41 12.36
C MET A 295 -0.72 2.05 11.82
N ALA A 296 -1.98 1.89 11.42
CA ALA A 296 -2.46 0.66 10.80
C ALA A 296 -1.78 0.43 9.44
N SER A 297 -1.41 -0.81 9.15
CA SER A 297 -0.66 -1.18 7.94
C SER A 297 -1.41 -0.88 6.66
N ALA A 298 -2.74 -0.96 6.66
CA ALA A 298 -3.56 -0.63 5.49
C ALA A 298 -3.27 0.76 4.90
N TYR A 299 -2.84 1.70 5.75
CA TYR A 299 -2.45 3.06 5.37
C TYR A 299 -0.94 3.22 5.14
N ALA A 300 -0.17 2.14 5.10
CA ALA A 300 1.24 2.16 4.77
C ALA A 300 1.44 1.74 3.31
N ARG A 301 2.27 2.48 2.60
CA ARG A 301 2.87 2.03 1.34
C ARG A 301 4.37 2.11 1.46
N ARG A 302 5.06 1.06 1.00
CA ARG A 302 6.52 1.05 0.94
C ARG A 302 6.95 1.94 -0.22
N GLY A 303 8.00 2.72 0.00
CA GLY A 303 8.54 3.59 -1.03
C GLY A 303 9.53 4.59 -0.47
N ASP A 304 10.50 4.97 -1.31
CA ASP A 304 11.47 6.00 -0.99
C ASP A 304 10.85 7.38 -1.23
N VAL A 305 10.16 7.90 -0.21
CA VAL A 305 9.62 9.27 -0.19
C VAL A 305 10.54 10.15 0.64
N THR A 306 10.93 11.30 0.09
CA THR A 306 11.88 12.19 0.75
C THR A 306 11.23 12.90 1.92
N ASN A 307 11.81 12.75 3.12
CA ASN A 307 11.48 13.61 4.25
C ASN A 307 12.16 14.98 4.09
N PHE A 308 11.50 15.91 3.39
CA PHE A 308 11.99 17.27 3.21
C PHE A 308 11.98 18.03 4.54
N TYR A 309 13.17 18.29 5.11
CA TYR A 309 13.30 18.86 6.46
C TYR A 309 12.78 20.31 6.58
N ASP A 310 12.64 21.01 5.45
CA ASP A 310 12.14 22.37 5.36
C ASP A 310 10.65 22.47 4.98
N VAL A 311 9.98 21.32 4.76
CA VAL A 311 8.53 21.24 4.60
C VAL A 311 7.87 21.11 5.97
N ARG A 312 6.90 21.99 6.25
CA ARG A 312 6.18 22.05 7.53
C ARG A 312 4.70 22.26 7.26
N GLY A 313 3.87 21.66 8.11
CA GLY A 313 2.42 21.72 8.01
C GLY A 313 1.87 20.57 7.17
N GLN A 314 0.83 19.94 7.71
CA GLN A 314 0.18 18.75 7.16
C GLN A 314 -0.19 18.88 5.67
N GLU A 315 -0.88 19.96 5.31
CA GLU A 315 -1.36 20.20 3.93
C GLU A 315 -0.23 20.24 2.90
N LEU A 316 0.88 20.92 3.25
CA LEU A 316 2.03 21.03 2.37
C LEU A 316 2.83 19.73 2.32
N THR A 317 3.00 19.03 3.45
CA THR A 317 3.62 17.69 3.48
C THR A 317 2.86 16.75 2.55
N GLU A 318 1.53 16.72 2.64
CA GLU A 318 0.70 15.89 1.79
C GLU A 318 0.81 16.27 0.31
N ALA A 319 0.80 17.57 -0.01
CA ALA A 319 0.93 18.03 -1.40
C ALA A 319 2.29 17.67 -2.01
N VAL A 320 3.37 17.88 -1.26
CA VAL A 320 4.73 17.56 -1.72
C VAL A 320 4.88 16.06 -1.89
N GLY A 321 4.46 15.26 -0.90
CA GLY A 321 4.50 13.79 -0.99
C GLY A 321 3.63 13.24 -2.12
N TYR A 322 2.42 13.77 -2.31
CA TYR A 322 1.51 13.37 -3.40
C TYR A 322 2.16 13.54 -4.79
N LEU A 323 2.86 14.67 -4.99
CA LEU A 323 3.55 14.98 -6.22
C LEU A 323 4.85 14.18 -6.36
N GLU A 324 5.56 13.92 -5.27
CA GLU A 324 6.79 13.13 -5.27
C GLU A 324 6.54 11.67 -5.64
N VAL A 325 5.56 11.00 -5.01
CA VAL A 325 5.26 9.58 -5.32
C VAL A 325 4.77 9.37 -6.75
N ARG A 326 4.31 10.44 -7.42
CA ARG A 326 3.92 10.45 -8.84
C ARG A 326 5.06 10.86 -9.78
N GLY A 327 6.25 11.11 -9.27
CA GLY A 327 7.42 11.51 -10.06
C GLY A 327 7.41 12.96 -10.55
N ILE A 328 6.45 13.78 -10.10
CA ILE A 328 6.27 15.17 -10.55
C ILE A 328 7.23 16.13 -9.83
N LEU A 329 7.73 15.74 -8.66
CA LEU A 329 8.56 16.56 -7.79
C LEU A 329 9.67 15.71 -7.16
N SER A 330 10.89 16.24 -7.11
CA SER A 330 12.04 15.57 -6.46
C SER A 330 12.85 16.48 -5.53
N GLY A 331 12.42 17.74 -5.35
CA GLY A 331 13.13 18.73 -4.52
C GLY A 331 14.55 19.04 -5.01
N TYR A 332 15.47 19.26 -4.07
CA TYR A 332 16.87 19.57 -4.32
C TYR A 332 17.80 18.54 -3.65
N PRO A 333 19.03 18.35 -4.18
CA PRO A 333 20.03 17.52 -3.53
C PRO A 333 20.23 17.92 -2.06
N GLY A 334 20.19 16.94 -1.17
CA GLY A 334 20.30 17.17 0.28
C GLY A 334 18.97 17.17 1.05
N GLY A 335 17.84 16.95 0.38
CA GLY A 335 16.54 16.80 1.05
C GLY A 335 15.83 18.13 1.34
N GLU A 336 16.09 19.16 0.52
CA GLU A 336 15.36 20.45 0.59
C GLU A 336 14.27 20.53 -0.47
N PHE A 337 13.11 21.09 -0.12
CA PHE A 337 12.09 21.47 -1.08
C PHE A 337 12.14 22.97 -1.44
N ARG A 338 12.59 23.82 -0.50
CA ARG A 338 12.63 25.28 -0.54
C ARG A 338 11.25 25.93 -0.72
N PRO A 339 10.30 25.68 0.19
CA PRO A 339 8.90 26.08 0.01
C PRO A 339 8.69 27.60 -0.11
N ASN A 340 9.59 28.40 0.49
CA ASN A 340 9.46 29.86 0.52
C ASN A 340 10.11 30.59 -0.67
N GLU A 341 10.84 29.89 -1.53
CA GLU A 341 11.38 30.48 -2.76
C GLU A 341 10.28 30.63 -3.80
N SER A 342 10.33 31.70 -4.59
CA SER A 342 9.47 31.86 -5.76
C SER A 342 9.76 30.76 -6.79
N ILE A 343 8.73 30.25 -7.45
CA ILE A 343 8.90 29.21 -8.48
C ILE A 343 9.31 29.83 -9.81
N LEU A 344 10.35 29.26 -10.42
CA LEU A 344 10.82 29.63 -11.76
C LEU A 344 9.92 29.01 -12.83
N ARG A 345 9.73 29.71 -13.94
CA ARG A 345 8.93 29.24 -15.09
C ARG A 345 9.32 27.83 -15.56
N ARG A 346 10.62 27.53 -15.68
CA ARG A 346 11.09 26.18 -16.06
C ARG A 346 10.77 25.08 -15.06
N HIS A 347 10.69 25.41 -13.76
CA HIS A 347 10.39 24.41 -12.73
C HIS A 347 8.89 24.10 -12.73
N ALA A 348 8.05 25.13 -12.84
CA ALA A 348 6.62 24.94 -13.07
C ALA A 348 6.35 24.16 -14.36
N ALA A 349 7.09 24.46 -15.44
CA ALA A 349 6.94 23.75 -16.70
C ALA A 349 7.25 22.25 -16.59
N SER A 350 8.34 21.88 -15.91
CA SER A 350 8.67 20.46 -15.66
C SER A 350 7.53 19.77 -14.92
N MET A 351 7.08 20.36 -13.80
CA MET A 351 6.02 19.78 -12.99
C MET A 351 4.70 19.63 -13.76
N MET A 352 4.35 20.59 -14.62
CA MET A 352 3.15 20.50 -15.47
C MET A 352 3.26 19.41 -16.53
N VAL A 353 4.43 19.26 -17.18
CA VAL A 353 4.66 18.20 -18.17
C VAL A 353 4.54 16.83 -17.52
N ASP A 354 5.17 16.65 -16.35
CA ASP A 354 5.12 15.40 -15.60
C ASP A 354 3.69 15.11 -15.10
N ALA A 355 2.97 16.12 -14.60
CA ALA A 355 1.61 15.97 -14.09
C ALA A 355 0.58 15.62 -15.17
N LEU A 356 0.74 16.18 -16.38
CA LEU A 356 -0.16 15.97 -17.51
C LEU A 356 0.32 14.86 -18.47
N ASN A 357 1.47 14.24 -18.17
CA ASN A 357 2.14 13.25 -19.03
C ASN A 357 2.24 13.70 -20.51
N LEU A 358 2.64 14.96 -20.73
CA LEU A 358 2.63 15.56 -22.06
C LEU A 358 3.89 15.22 -22.86
N GLU A 359 3.70 14.97 -24.14
CA GLU A 359 4.78 14.82 -25.11
C GLU A 359 4.64 15.85 -26.23
N ALA A 360 5.74 16.13 -26.93
CA ALA A 360 5.72 16.92 -28.16
C ALA A 360 6.55 16.20 -29.24
N PRO A 361 6.19 16.34 -30.53
CA PRO A 361 6.93 15.74 -31.64
C PRO A 361 8.43 15.98 -31.53
N GLY A 362 9.24 14.96 -31.83
CA GLY A 362 10.70 15.03 -31.67
C GLY A 362 11.37 16.03 -32.62
N ASP A 363 10.70 16.42 -33.69
CA ASP A 363 11.12 17.43 -34.67
C ASP A 363 10.60 18.85 -34.35
N TYR A 364 9.75 19.01 -33.34
CA TYR A 364 9.35 20.33 -32.88
C TYR A 364 10.47 20.97 -32.05
N GLU A 365 10.96 22.12 -32.51
CA GLU A 365 11.92 22.95 -31.79
C GLU A 365 11.22 24.13 -31.10
N LEU A 366 11.74 24.52 -29.94
CA LEU A 366 11.25 25.70 -29.22
C LEU A 366 11.47 26.94 -30.08
N GLN A 367 10.44 27.76 -30.23
CA GLN A 367 10.45 28.99 -31.03
C GLN A 367 11.03 30.18 -30.25
N ALA A 368 11.03 30.11 -28.92
CA ALA A 368 11.63 31.13 -28.07
C ALA A 368 13.16 31.21 -28.24
N ALA A 369 13.68 32.44 -28.35
CA ALA A 369 15.07 32.70 -28.69
C ALA A 369 16.04 32.65 -27.50
N ASP A 370 15.54 32.67 -26.26
CA ASP A 370 16.32 32.73 -25.02
C ASP A 370 16.63 31.36 -24.39
N MET A 371 16.39 30.27 -25.13
CA MET A 371 16.76 28.91 -24.77
C MET A 371 17.24 28.13 -25.99
N LYS A 372 18.04 27.09 -25.78
CA LYS A 372 18.49 26.14 -26.81
C LYS A 372 18.47 24.70 -26.30
N ALA A 373 18.45 23.75 -27.24
CA ALA A 373 18.51 22.33 -26.91
C ALA A 373 19.69 22.01 -25.98
N GLY A 374 19.42 21.28 -24.91
CA GLY A 374 20.37 20.94 -23.84
C GLY A 374 20.43 21.94 -22.68
N ASP A 375 19.78 23.11 -22.77
CA ASP A 375 19.61 23.98 -21.62
C ASP A 375 18.70 23.33 -20.57
N ARG A 376 18.93 23.63 -19.28
CA ARG A 376 18.12 23.07 -18.19
C ARG A 376 16.65 23.49 -18.33
N GLY A 377 15.77 22.48 -18.44
CA GLY A 377 14.33 22.68 -18.61
C GLY A 377 13.90 22.93 -20.06
N TYR A 378 14.81 22.83 -21.04
CA TYR A 378 14.46 23.04 -22.46
C TYR A 378 13.32 22.14 -22.91
N ASP A 379 13.38 20.84 -22.62
CA ASP A 379 12.38 19.88 -23.10
C ASP A 379 10.99 20.18 -22.53
N ALA A 380 10.89 20.46 -21.23
CA ALA A 380 9.61 20.80 -20.60
C ALA A 380 9.03 22.11 -21.16
N MET A 381 9.86 23.14 -21.34
CA MET A 381 9.43 24.43 -21.92
C MET A 381 8.97 24.26 -23.37
N ARG A 382 9.68 23.44 -24.15
CA ARG A 382 9.35 23.10 -25.54
C ARG A 382 8.01 22.35 -25.63
N ILE A 383 7.78 21.38 -24.76
CA ILE A 383 6.53 20.63 -24.71
C ILE A 383 5.35 21.56 -24.39
N LEU A 384 5.47 22.40 -23.36
CA LEU A 384 4.37 23.33 -23.02
C LEU A 384 4.17 24.44 -24.05
N GLU A 385 5.20 24.87 -24.77
CA GLU A 385 5.04 25.82 -25.88
C GLU A 385 4.28 25.16 -27.06
N TYR A 386 4.60 23.90 -27.38
CA TYR A 386 3.90 23.12 -28.40
C TYR A 386 2.40 22.99 -28.11
N HIS A 387 2.06 22.70 -26.85
CA HIS A 387 0.66 22.61 -26.39
C HIS A 387 0.01 23.98 -26.15
N GLY A 388 0.74 25.08 -26.30
CA GLY A 388 0.23 26.44 -26.05
C GLY A 388 -0.04 26.77 -24.58
N ILE A 389 0.25 25.85 -23.65
CA ILE A 389 0.01 26.00 -22.20
C ILE A 389 0.93 27.06 -21.60
N MET A 390 2.21 27.05 -21.97
CA MET A 390 3.18 28.05 -21.51
C MET A 390 3.88 28.67 -22.70
N THR A 391 3.54 29.94 -22.96
CA THR A 391 4.16 30.73 -24.02
C THR A 391 4.97 31.90 -23.46
N GLY A 392 5.81 32.46 -24.32
CA GLY A 392 6.61 33.63 -24.04
C GLY A 392 5.98 34.95 -24.48
N SER A 393 6.74 36.03 -24.35
CA SER A 393 6.42 37.31 -25.02
C SER A 393 7.70 37.93 -25.59
N ASP A 394 7.55 38.79 -26.60
CA ASP A 394 8.68 39.41 -27.30
C ASP A 394 9.72 38.40 -27.84
N GLY A 395 9.26 37.20 -28.22
CA GLY A 395 10.09 36.11 -28.71
C GLY A 395 10.89 35.35 -27.64
N ASN A 396 10.64 35.60 -26.34
CA ASN A 396 11.35 34.96 -25.24
C ASN A 396 10.38 34.27 -24.27
N ILE A 397 10.74 33.08 -23.78
CA ILE A 397 9.92 32.30 -22.84
C ILE A 397 10.34 32.51 -21.38
N ARG A 398 11.50 33.13 -21.15
CA ARG A 398 12.00 33.62 -19.87
C ARG A 398 12.07 32.54 -18.78
N PRO A 399 12.78 31.43 -19.00
CA PRO A 399 12.75 30.25 -18.11
C PRO A 399 13.27 30.51 -16.69
N ASN A 400 14.02 31.60 -16.50
CA ASN A 400 14.65 32.01 -15.23
C ASN A 400 13.86 33.10 -14.50
N GLU A 401 12.72 33.53 -15.01
CA GLU A 401 11.84 34.43 -14.28
C GLU A 401 10.88 33.67 -13.36
N ASN A 402 10.46 34.34 -12.29
CA ASN A 402 9.46 33.81 -11.38
C ASN A 402 8.08 33.84 -12.04
N MET A 403 7.24 32.87 -11.68
CA MET A 403 5.84 32.88 -12.08
C MET A 403 5.00 33.74 -11.14
N THR A 404 4.16 34.60 -11.71
CA THR A 404 3.14 35.27 -10.91
C THR A 404 1.96 34.34 -10.61
N ARG A 405 1.16 34.70 -9.60
CA ARG A 405 -0.09 34.00 -9.27
C ARG A 405 -1.05 33.96 -10.45
N ALA A 406 -1.21 35.06 -11.19
CA ALA A 406 -2.05 35.11 -12.39
C ALA A 406 -1.52 34.21 -13.52
N GLN A 407 -0.22 34.24 -13.80
CA GLN A 407 0.35 33.36 -14.83
C GLN A 407 0.17 31.88 -14.46
N THR A 408 0.29 31.55 -13.18
CA THR A 408 0.06 30.17 -12.71
C THR A 408 -1.39 29.76 -12.92
N ALA A 409 -2.36 30.64 -12.64
CA ALA A 409 -3.76 30.36 -12.89
C ALA A 409 -4.03 30.04 -14.36
N SER A 410 -3.44 30.81 -15.28
CA SER A 410 -3.59 30.55 -16.71
C SER A 410 -3.03 29.19 -17.13
N ILE A 411 -1.83 28.80 -16.68
CA ILE A 411 -1.27 27.51 -17.10
C ILE A 411 -1.99 26.31 -16.49
N LEU A 412 -2.50 26.44 -15.25
CA LEU A 412 -3.27 25.36 -14.61
C LEU A 412 -4.61 25.17 -15.32
N VAL A 413 -5.34 26.26 -15.60
CA VAL A 413 -6.62 26.17 -16.33
C VAL A 413 -6.42 25.64 -17.75
N SER A 414 -5.40 26.10 -18.47
CA SER A 414 -5.11 25.56 -19.81
C SER A 414 -4.61 24.12 -19.78
N GLY A 415 -3.87 23.72 -18.75
CA GLY A 415 -3.34 22.35 -18.63
C GLY A 415 -4.39 21.32 -18.23
N PHE A 416 -5.33 21.71 -17.37
CA PHE A 416 -6.38 20.86 -16.81
C PHE A 416 -7.77 21.27 -17.34
N GLU A 417 -7.86 21.74 -18.59
CA GLU A 417 -9.11 22.23 -19.17
C GLU A 417 -10.21 21.15 -19.28
N GLU A 418 -9.80 19.87 -19.33
CA GLU A 418 -10.73 18.74 -19.40
C GLU A 418 -11.33 18.36 -18.03
N THR A 419 -10.69 18.76 -16.93
CA THR A 419 -11.11 18.35 -15.58
C THR A 419 -11.55 19.51 -14.70
N LEU A 420 -11.03 20.72 -14.92
CA LEU A 420 -11.48 21.94 -14.23
C LEU A 420 -12.76 22.48 -14.85
N GLU A 421 -13.84 22.47 -14.07
CA GLU A 421 -15.14 22.95 -14.53
C GLU A 421 -15.16 24.48 -14.66
N ALA A 422 -15.77 24.98 -15.74
CA ALA A 422 -15.98 26.41 -15.90
C ALA A 422 -17.01 26.93 -14.88
N PRO A 423 -16.78 28.10 -14.26
CA PRO A 423 -17.69 28.64 -13.25
C PRO A 423 -19.07 28.98 -13.84
N VAL A 424 -20.15 28.57 -13.17
CA VAL A 424 -21.52 29.01 -13.51
C VAL A 424 -21.73 30.49 -13.18
N ASP A 425 -21.18 30.94 -12.05
CA ASP A 425 -21.20 32.31 -11.57
C ASP A 425 -19.77 32.75 -11.21
N SER A 426 -19.44 34.02 -11.47
CA SER A 426 -18.13 34.58 -11.09
C SER A 426 -18.13 35.03 -9.61
N HIS A 427 -17.06 34.68 -8.90
CA HIS A 427 -16.71 35.22 -7.59
C HIS A 427 -16.02 36.59 -7.73
N SER A 428 -16.46 37.56 -6.93
CA SER A 428 -15.83 38.89 -6.87
C SER A 428 -14.67 38.88 -5.88
N PHE A 429 -13.46 39.06 -6.38
CA PHE A 429 -12.26 39.22 -5.56
C PHE A 429 -12.09 40.68 -5.08
N GLU A 430 -11.38 40.88 -3.97
CA GLU A 430 -11.15 42.21 -3.39
C GLU A 430 -10.19 43.08 -4.21
N ASP A 431 -9.31 42.47 -5.02
CA ASP A 431 -8.16 43.14 -5.64
C ASP A 431 -8.07 42.98 -7.17
N ILE A 432 -9.04 42.33 -7.80
CA ILE A 432 -9.18 42.22 -9.26
C ILE A 432 -10.62 42.49 -9.70
N GLY A 433 -10.78 43.29 -10.75
CA GLY A 433 -12.06 43.49 -11.43
C GLY A 433 -12.29 42.47 -12.54
N GLU A 434 -13.53 42.38 -13.03
CA GLU A 434 -13.92 41.50 -14.16
C GLU A 434 -13.15 41.80 -15.45
N ASP A 435 -12.60 43.01 -15.59
CA ASP A 435 -11.79 43.43 -16.73
C ASP A 435 -10.31 43.00 -16.62
N PHE A 436 -9.92 42.31 -15.54
CA PHE A 436 -8.58 41.74 -15.41
C PHE A 436 -8.36 40.65 -16.47
N TRP A 437 -7.22 40.69 -17.16
CA TRP A 437 -6.98 39.97 -18.41
C TRP A 437 -7.19 38.45 -18.36
N ASN A 438 -7.06 37.81 -17.19
CA ASN A 438 -7.34 36.40 -16.96
C ASN A 438 -8.31 36.15 -15.79
N TYR A 439 -9.23 37.10 -15.57
CA TYR A 439 -10.25 37.00 -14.52
C TYR A 439 -11.02 35.67 -14.58
N GLU A 440 -11.34 35.18 -15.77
CA GLU A 440 -12.03 33.89 -15.98
C GLU A 440 -11.21 32.69 -15.49
N ALA A 441 -9.90 32.64 -15.79
CA ALA A 441 -9.04 31.55 -15.31
C ALA A 441 -8.91 31.57 -13.78
N ILE A 442 -8.81 32.76 -13.18
CA ILE A 442 -8.76 32.90 -11.72
C ILE A 442 -10.08 32.44 -11.08
N ASN A 443 -11.22 32.77 -11.68
CA ASN A 443 -12.53 32.29 -11.24
C ASN A 443 -12.70 30.78 -11.40
N THR A 444 -12.16 30.20 -12.46
CA THR A 444 -12.14 28.75 -12.67
C THR A 444 -11.39 28.05 -11.54
N LEU A 445 -10.22 28.57 -11.15
CA LEU A 445 -9.50 28.02 -10.00
C LEU A 445 -10.28 28.16 -8.68
N TYR A 446 -11.00 29.26 -8.48
CA TYR A 446 -11.82 29.45 -7.28
C TYR A 446 -13.01 28.50 -7.24
N HIS A 447 -13.70 28.32 -8.37
CA HIS A 447 -14.85 27.42 -8.51
C HIS A 447 -14.50 25.97 -8.19
N ASN A 448 -13.32 25.52 -8.64
CA ASN A 448 -12.81 24.17 -8.40
C ASN A 448 -12.02 24.05 -7.08
N GLU A 449 -12.15 25.02 -6.16
CA GLU A 449 -11.50 25.04 -4.84
C GLU A 449 -9.96 24.91 -4.85
N VAL A 450 -9.31 25.17 -6.00
CA VAL A 450 -7.83 25.25 -6.10
C VAL A 450 -7.29 26.43 -5.30
N THR A 451 -8.11 27.48 -5.15
CA THR A 451 -7.85 28.63 -4.28
C THR A 451 -9.16 29.11 -3.67
N THR A 452 -9.14 29.50 -2.40
CA THR A 452 -10.34 29.98 -1.67
C THR A 452 -10.12 31.37 -1.04
N VAL A 453 -9.14 32.12 -1.56
CA VAL A 453 -8.79 33.45 -1.04
C VAL A 453 -9.70 34.54 -1.61
N GLU A 454 -10.05 35.51 -0.77
CA GLU A 454 -10.84 36.69 -1.17
C GLU A 454 -10.02 37.71 -1.98
N ALA A 455 -8.72 37.86 -1.68
CA ALA A 455 -7.79 38.69 -2.43
C ALA A 455 -6.78 37.79 -3.16
N PHE A 456 -6.83 37.77 -4.49
CA PHE A 456 -6.07 36.82 -5.29
C PHE A 456 -4.60 37.19 -5.44
N ARG A 457 -4.25 38.48 -5.40
CA ARG A 457 -2.88 39.03 -5.52
C ARG A 457 -2.19 38.60 -6.82
N PRO A 458 -2.78 38.91 -7.99
CA PRO A 458 -2.39 38.33 -9.27
C PRO A 458 -0.93 38.59 -9.69
N ASN A 459 -0.35 39.71 -9.23
CA ASN A 459 0.98 40.17 -9.62
C ASN A 459 2.09 39.75 -8.65
N GLU A 460 1.75 39.09 -7.53
CA GLU A 460 2.77 38.54 -6.63
C GLU A 460 3.42 37.30 -7.25
N ASP A 461 4.72 37.13 -7.01
CA ASP A 461 5.43 35.89 -7.34
C ASP A 461 4.85 34.73 -6.51
N LEU A 462 4.57 33.61 -7.17
CA LEU A 462 4.08 32.41 -6.53
C LEU A 462 5.25 31.64 -5.92
N LYS A 463 5.09 31.24 -4.65
CA LYS A 463 6.05 30.38 -3.97
C LYS A 463 5.95 28.93 -4.43
N ARG A 464 7.05 28.17 -4.30
CA ARG A 464 7.08 26.73 -4.57
C ARG A 464 6.04 25.94 -3.77
N SER A 465 5.83 26.28 -2.50
CA SER A 465 4.77 25.65 -1.69
C SER A 465 3.38 25.90 -2.25
N GLN A 466 3.10 27.12 -2.67
CA GLN A 466 1.79 27.47 -3.23
C GLN A 466 1.57 26.80 -4.58
N PHE A 467 2.60 26.69 -5.42
CA PHE A 467 2.51 25.94 -6.67
C PHE A 467 2.23 24.46 -6.43
N ALA A 468 2.90 23.81 -5.47
CA ALA A 468 2.64 22.42 -5.14
C ALA A 468 1.20 22.19 -4.65
N LEU A 469 0.69 23.09 -3.80
CA LEU A 469 -0.70 23.06 -3.32
C LEU A 469 -1.69 23.21 -4.49
N PHE A 470 -1.47 24.20 -5.35
CA PHE A 470 -2.35 24.46 -6.50
C PHE A 470 -2.34 23.30 -7.51
N LEU A 471 -1.16 22.76 -7.82
CA LEU A 471 -1.04 21.64 -8.74
C LEU A 471 -1.73 20.38 -8.19
N LYS A 472 -1.48 20.04 -6.92
CA LYS A 472 -2.14 18.91 -6.27
C LYS A 472 -3.67 19.07 -6.28
N ALA A 473 -4.18 20.28 -6.00
CA ALA A 473 -5.61 20.54 -6.04
C ALA A 473 -6.17 20.42 -7.46
N ALA A 474 -5.49 20.97 -8.47
CA ALA A 474 -5.90 20.85 -9.87
C ALA A 474 -5.92 19.41 -10.38
N MET A 475 -5.02 18.54 -9.89
CA MET A 475 -4.98 17.12 -10.25
C MET A 475 -6.04 16.25 -9.55
N ARG A 476 -6.71 16.75 -8.50
CA ARG A 476 -7.74 16.00 -7.76
C ARG A 476 -9.13 16.12 -8.38
N ASN A 477 -9.34 17.16 -9.18
CA ASN A 477 -10.58 17.44 -9.90
C ASN A 477 -10.40 17.00 -11.34
#